data_AF-A0A7W0IQD3-F1
#
_entry.id   AF-A0A7W0IQD3-F1
#
_cell.length_a   1.000
_cell.length_b   1.000
_cell.length_c   1.000
_cell.angle_alpha   90.00
_cell.angle_beta   90.00
_cell.angle_gamma   90.00
#
_symmetry.space_group_name_H-M   'P 1'
#
loop_
_entity.id
_entity.type
_entity.pdbx_description
1 polymer ?
#
loop_
_entity_poly.entity_id
_entity_poly.type
_entity_poly.pdbx_seq_one_letter_code
_entity_poly.pdbx_strand_id
1 'polypeptide(L)'
;MKVLVSKDFFATIHGEQSCESCHGGDPKSQDKAAAHQGMEPHPSIKTPEKACGECHAEIVATAKKSLHATLSTFPTILKTRSDMSKWAEIDEARSKHCAACHTSCGGCHVSRPKFAKKGFVNGHVFQKRSDPLNQCTACHGSRIGNEFYGDRGQGDVHAAKYNMDCVSCHKAEEMHAAAPDDLKGRYHLKEMVQCTSCHQGLENGSVRDHNIHIGKVQCQVCHSQTYVNCYSCHTGKDENGVYYFQNKKEVEGMKIGLNYDKEAPGAGYNYMLVRHEPTDKELFAFYVKDALTNFDKVPNWKRTSPHNIQRKTWQNASCNNCHGNRELFLSEKDLLDYEIKANKDVVVPDSMVPKAHEKVKPAMAPITTVRSAMVVNVDWLKANLKAVKLVDARGQKDYDKGHVEGALSLSPLEAGLRYDWSAEKPMQLVAQEEIARIFGEAGLSADDHIVVYDRDGRNATFLIWVLEYAGAKNVSYLNGGVEALHEAGVHLVQEATEAEEATFSVTLQPQVLASSEFITKNVDNARVVVADVRGIAQAQGISKHEKAARAGHIPGSVSLPIGALLMENGYVKEPKELLWMLKANYNITPDKTVITTCNTGQLAADAYFIFRYLGFPDVRVHNESWVNWCAIK
;
A
#
# COMPACT_ATOMS: atom_id res chain seq x y z
N MET A 1 9.99 -27.42 -25.77
CA MET A 1 10.29 -26.11 -25.16
C MET A 1 11.78 -26.14 -24.86
N LYS A 2 12.59 -25.15 -25.27
CA LYS A 2 13.97 -25.07 -24.75
C LYS A 2 13.81 -24.60 -23.30
N VAL A 3 14.19 -25.41 -22.31
CA VAL A 3 14.25 -24.92 -20.93
C VAL A 3 15.35 -23.87 -20.92
N LEU A 4 15.01 -22.66 -20.45
CA LEU A 4 15.99 -21.59 -20.35
C LEU A 4 16.85 -21.90 -19.12
N VAL A 5 18.01 -22.50 -19.37
CA VAL A 5 19.00 -22.89 -18.38
C VAL A 5 20.11 -21.83 -18.37
N SER A 6 20.40 -21.24 -17.22
CA SER A 6 21.53 -20.33 -17.04
C SER A 6 22.85 -21.11 -17.20
N LYS A 7 23.92 -20.44 -17.64
CA LYS A 7 25.26 -21.04 -17.59
C LYS A 7 25.64 -21.47 -16.16
N ASP A 8 25.17 -20.74 -15.16
CA ASP A 8 25.45 -21.01 -13.74
C ASP A 8 24.82 -22.31 -13.26
N PHE A 9 23.73 -22.77 -13.89
CA PHE A 9 23.07 -24.02 -13.49
C PHE A 9 24.01 -25.23 -13.60
N PHE A 10 24.80 -25.29 -14.67
CA PHE A 10 25.76 -26.38 -14.91
C PHE A 10 26.91 -26.40 -13.90
N ALA A 11 27.11 -25.34 -13.12
CA ALA A 11 28.07 -25.30 -12.03
C ALA A 11 27.48 -25.78 -10.68
N THR A 12 26.22 -26.24 -10.66
CA THR A 12 25.54 -26.72 -9.45
C THR A 12 25.41 -28.24 -9.46
N ILE A 13 25.26 -28.84 -8.28
CA ILE A 13 24.95 -30.28 -8.11
C ILE A 13 23.68 -30.69 -8.90
N HIS A 14 22.73 -29.78 -9.08
CA HIS A 14 21.52 -30.05 -9.88
C HIS A 14 21.82 -30.06 -11.39
N GLY A 15 22.84 -29.33 -11.85
CA GLY A 15 23.26 -29.30 -13.24
C GLY A 15 24.13 -30.47 -13.68
N GLU A 16 24.65 -31.23 -12.72
CA GLU A 16 25.35 -32.50 -12.95
C GLU A 16 24.38 -33.66 -13.20
N GLN A 17 23.09 -33.49 -12.87
CA GLN A 17 22.06 -34.51 -13.05
C GLN A 17 21.37 -34.41 -14.41
N SER A 18 20.88 -35.54 -14.93
CA SER A 18 20.05 -35.56 -16.13
C SER A 18 18.71 -34.90 -15.84
N CYS A 19 18.14 -34.17 -16.81
CA CYS A 19 16.80 -33.61 -16.63
C CYS A 19 15.74 -34.71 -16.39
N GLU A 20 15.97 -35.90 -16.94
CA GLU A 20 15.10 -37.07 -16.79
C GLU A 20 15.04 -37.60 -15.35
N SER A 21 16.08 -37.46 -14.54
CA SER A 21 16.03 -37.94 -13.15
C SER A 21 14.89 -37.26 -12.36
N CYS A 22 14.71 -35.96 -12.60
CA CYS A 22 13.68 -35.16 -11.97
C CYS A 22 12.36 -35.17 -12.75
N HIS A 23 12.42 -35.02 -14.07
CA HIS A 23 11.25 -34.80 -14.91
C HIS A 23 10.73 -36.06 -15.62
N GLY A 24 11.46 -37.17 -15.64
CA GLY A 24 11.16 -38.32 -16.49
C GLY A 24 11.35 -38.01 -17.98
N GLY A 25 10.73 -38.83 -18.83
CA GLY A 25 10.91 -38.79 -20.29
C GLY A 25 11.82 -39.89 -20.81
N ASP A 26 12.16 -39.84 -22.10
CA ASP A 26 13.11 -40.75 -22.72
C ASP A 26 14.41 -39.99 -23.09
N PRO A 27 15.48 -40.17 -22.31
CA PRO A 27 16.74 -39.45 -22.53
C PRO A 27 17.52 -39.99 -23.74
N LYS A 28 17.11 -41.11 -24.33
CA LYS A 28 17.76 -41.74 -25.49
C LYS A 28 17.13 -41.30 -26.80
N SER A 29 15.93 -40.74 -26.77
CA SER A 29 15.24 -40.29 -27.97
C SER A 29 15.87 -39.00 -28.52
N GLN A 30 16.16 -39.01 -29.82
CA GLN A 30 16.61 -37.82 -30.55
C GLN A 30 15.43 -37.00 -31.10
N ASP A 31 14.22 -37.56 -31.11
CA ASP A 31 13.01 -36.82 -31.43
C ASP A 31 12.47 -36.13 -30.18
N LYS A 32 12.18 -34.84 -30.32
CA LYS A 32 11.71 -34.01 -29.22
C LYS A 32 10.38 -34.48 -28.65
N ALA A 33 9.41 -34.91 -29.46
CA ALA A 33 8.11 -35.32 -28.93
C ALA A 33 8.25 -36.65 -28.16
N ALA A 34 9.00 -37.61 -28.70
CA ALA A 34 9.30 -38.87 -28.06
C ALA A 34 10.13 -38.71 -26.78
N ALA A 35 11.15 -37.85 -26.77
CA ALA A 35 11.96 -37.58 -25.57
C ALA A 35 11.13 -37.01 -24.40
N HIS A 36 10.07 -36.26 -24.70
CA HIS A 36 9.18 -35.69 -23.69
C HIS A 36 7.97 -36.58 -23.37
N GLN A 37 7.86 -37.77 -23.97
CA GLN A 37 6.77 -38.69 -23.64
C GLN A 37 6.92 -39.16 -22.18
N GLY A 38 5.92 -38.89 -21.35
CA GLY A 38 5.97 -39.20 -19.92
C GLY A 38 6.75 -38.20 -19.06
N MET A 39 7.21 -37.08 -19.63
CA MET A 39 7.85 -36.01 -18.87
C MET A 39 6.83 -35.28 -17.99
N GLU A 40 7.14 -35.13 -16.71
CA GLU A 40 6.44 -34.30 -15.74
C GLU A 40 7.05 -32.89 -15.66
N PRO A 41 6.39 -31.83 -16.17
CA PRO A 41 6.93 -30.46 -16.13
C PRO A 41 7.00 -29.85 -14.73
N HIS A 42 6.25 -30.36 -13.75
CA HIS A 42 6.21 -29.85 -12.37
C HIS A 42 6.44 -30.98 -11.34
N PRO A 43 7.64 -31.59 -11.33
CA PRO A 43 7.89 -32.79 -10.55
C PRO A 43 7.85 -32.54 -9.03
N SER A 44 8.18 -31.33 -8.59
CA SER A 44 8.06 -30.93 -7.18
C SER A 44 6.62 -30.78 -6.67
N ILE A 45 5.62 -30.77 -7.56
CA ILE A 45 4.20 -30.78 -7.18
C ILE A 45 3.66 -32.21 -7.15
N LYS A 46 3.93 -32.98 -8.20
CA LYS A 46 3.28 -34.28 -8.41
C LYS A 46 4.05 -35.47 -7.87
N THR A 47 5.38 -35.40 -7.87
CA THR A 47 6.25 -36.51 -7.47
C THR A 47 7.47 -36.00 -6.69
N PRO A 48 7.31 -35.18 -5.63
CA PRO A 48 8.43 -34.60 -4.90
C PRO A 48 9.30 -35.67 -4.21
N GLU A 49 8.72 -36.80 -3.78
CA GLU A 49 9.47 -37.94 -3.23
C GLU A 49 10.43 -38.54 -4.26
N LYS A 50 9.98 -38.70 -5.50
CA LYS A 50 10.82 -39.22 -6.59
C LYS A 50 11.87 -38.18 -7.01
N ALA A 51 11.45 -36.93 -7.17
CA ALA A 51 12.28 -35.90 -7.80
C ALA A 51 13.28 -35.25 -6.84
N CYS A 52 13.00 -35.24 -5.54
CA CYS A 52 13.82 -34.55 -4.54
C CYS A 52 14.16 -35.42 -3.33
N GLY A 53 13.40 -36.50 -3.09
CA GLY A 53 13.48 -37.28 -1.85
C GLY A 53 14.80 -38.01 -1.66
N GLU A 54 15.53 -38.34 -2.72
CA GLU A 54 16.85 -38.99 -2.61
C GLU A 54 17.88 -38.09 -1.91
N CYS A 55 17.87 -36.78 -2.18
CA CYS A 55 18.81 -35.83 -1.59
C CYS A 55 18.21 -35.01 -0.45
N HIS A 56 16.88 -34.88 -0.38
CA HIS A 56 16.16 -34.01 0.54
C HIS A 56 15.04 -34.74 1.30
N ALA A 57 15.25 -36.01 1.64
CA ALA A 57 14.25 -36.90 2.24
C ALA A 57 13.47 -36.27 3.41
N GLU A 58 14.19 -35.66 4.37
CA GLU A 58 13.57 -35.06 5.56
C GLU A 58 12.68 -33.86 5.21
N ILE A 59 13.16 -32.97 4.34
CA ILE A 59 12.42 -31.78 3.92
C ILE A 59 11.19 -32.18 3.12
N VAL A 60 11.33 -33.14 2.19
CA VAL A 60 10.21 -33.63 1.38
C VAL A 60 9.13 -34.28 2.24
N ALA A 61 9.52 -35.01 3.29
CA ALA A 61 8.58 -35.66 4.19
C ALA A 61 7.66 -34.67 4.92
N THR A 62 8.17 -33.49 5.30
CA THR A 62 7.40 -32.48 6.03
C THR A 62 6.78 -31.41 5.13
N ALA A 63 7.48 -30.96 4.08
CA ALA A 63 7.08 -29.84 3.25
C ALA A 63 5.73 -30.06 2.54
N LYS A 64 5.40 -31.30 2.16
CA LYS A 64 4.08 -31.63 1.58
C LYS A 64 2.90 -31.41 2.52
N LYS A 65 3.16 -31.36 3.83
CA LYS A 65 2.19 -31.05 4.88
C LYS A 65 2.29 -29.60 5.36
N SER A 66 3.21 -28.81 4.80
CA SER A 66 3.37 -27.41 5.22
C SER A 66 2.14 -26.57 4.88
N LEU A 67 2.00 -25.42 5.55
CA LEU A 67 0.92 -24.47 5.26
C LEU A 67 0.94 -23.96 3.82
N HIS A 68 2.13 -23.77 3.24
CA HIS A 68 2.29 -23.31 1.86
C HIS A 68 1.87 -24.37 0.82
N ALA A 69 1.98 -25.66 1.19
CA ALA A 69 1.60 -26.81 0.36
C ALA A 69 0.16 -27.31 0.58
N THR A 70 -0.43 -27.07 1.75
CA THR A 70 -1.79 -27.61 2.04
C THR A 70 -2.84 -26.51 2.10
N LEU A 71 -2.44 -25.30 2.48
CA LEU A 71 -3.35 -24.24 2.91
C LEU A 71 -4.38 -24.74 3.93
N SER A 72 -4.03 -25.72 4.79
CA SER A 72 -4.97 -26.48 5.64
C SER A 72 -5.85 -25.60 6.54
N THR A 73 -5.38 -24.43 6.92
CA THR A 73 -6.14 -23.46 7.73
C THR A 73 -7.36 -22.86 7.00
N PHE A 74 -7.34 -22.77 5.66
CA PHE A 74 -8.44 -22.24 4.86
C PHE A 74 -9.71 -23.12 4.96
N PRO A 75 -9.65 -24.44 4.67
CA PRO A 75 -10.83 -25.28 4.87
C PRO A 75 -11.26 -25.34 6.34
N THR A 76 -10.34 -25.34 7.31
CA THR A 76 -10.71 -25.32 8.74
C THR A 76 -11.55 -24.11 9.11
N ILE A 77 -11.13 -22.91 8.70
CA ILE A 77 -11.87 -21.68 9.03
C ILE A 77 -13.20 -21.58 8.27
N LEU A 78 -13.23 -22.01 7.01
CA LEU A 78 -14.44 -22.00 6.19
C LEU A 78 -15.47 -23.00 6.72
N LYS A 79 -15.08 -24.24 7.03
CA LYS A 79 -15.98 -25.23 7.65
C LYS A 79 -16.59 -24.72 8.94
N THR A 80 -15.81 -24.02 9.76
CA THR A 80 -16.30 -23.44 11.02
C THR A 80 -17.43 -22.41 10.80
N ARG A 81 -17.38 -21.66 9.69
CA ARG A 81 -18.39 -20.65 9.33
C ARG A 81 -19.54 -21.19 8.48
N SER A 82 -19.41 -22.38 7.91
CA SER A 82 -20.30 -22.86 6.86
C SER A 82 -21.39 -23.80 7.35
N ASP A 83 -22.42 -23.97 6.52
CA ASP A 83 -23.28 -25.15 6.55
C ASP A 83 -22.55 -26.31 5.86
N MET A 84 -22.29 -27.39 6.58
CA MET A 84 -21.55 -28.53 6.05
C MET A 84 -22.30 -29.28 4.94
N SER A 85 -23.63 -29.11 4.83
CA SER A 85 -24.39 -29.66 3.70
C SER A 85 -24.03 -29.01 2.35
N LYS A 86 -23.45 -27.80 2.37
CA LYS A 86 -23.03 -27.01 1.20
C LYS A 86 -21.51 -27.01 0.99
N TRP A 87 -20.80 -27.89 1.69
CA TRP A 87 -19.33 -27.86 1.70
C TRP A 87 -18.72 -28.13 0.32
N ALA A 88 -19.36 -28.92 -0.54
CA ALA A 88 -18.84 -29.25 -1.86
C ALA A 88 -18.70 -28.00 -2.74
N GLU A 89 -19.73 -27.16 -2.78
CA GLU A 89 -19.77 -25.90 -3.54
C GLU A 89 -18.80 -24.86 -2.94
N ILE A 90 -18.71 -24.82 -1.61
CA ILE A 90 -17.77 -23.93 -0.90
C ILE A 90 -16.32 -24.35 -1.17
N ASP A 91 -16.02 -25.65 -1.17
CA ASP A 91 -14.68 -26.16 -1.43
C ASP A 91 -14.28 -26.00 -2.90
N GLU A 92 -15.24 -26.11 -3.82
CA GLU A 92 -15.05 -25.75 -5.22
C GLU A 92 -14.69 -24.27 -5.36
N ALA A 93 -15.45 -23.37 -4.72
CA ALA A 93 -15.19 -21.95 -4.71
C ALA A 93 -13.81 -21.62 -4.11
N ARG A 94 -13.48 -22.20 -2.94
CA ARG A 94 -12.17 -22.09 -2.29
C ARG A 94 -11.05 -22.53 -3.24
N SER A 95 -11.22 -23.65 -3.94
CA SER A 95 -10.21 -24.18 -4.85
C SER A 95 -9.97 -23.24 -6.05
N LYS A 96 -11.03 -22.60 -6.55
CA LYS A 96 -10.94 -21.66 -7.69
C LYS A 96 -10.38 -20.29 -7.30
N HIS A 97 -10.68 -19.82 -6.10
CA HIS A 97 -10.40 -18.43 -5.67
C HIS A 97 -9.26 -18.30 -4.67
N CYS A 98 -9.07 -19.28 -3.78
CA CYS A 98 -8.14 -19.18 -2.66
C CYS A 98 -6.90 -20.06 -2.82
N ALA A 99 -6.96 -21.13 -3.62
CA ALA A 99 -5.84 -22.05 -3.81
C ALA A 99 -4.77 -21.54 -4.79
N ALA A 100 -4.93 -20.34 -5.36
CA ALA A 100 -3.94 -19.74 -6.26
C ALA A 100 -2.59 -19.48 -5.57
N CYS A 101 -2.58 -19.27 -4.25
CA CYS A 101 -1.37 -19.05 -3.46
C CYS A 101 -0.65 -20.34 -3.04
N HIS A 102 -1.20 -21.52 -3.35
CA HIS A 102 -0.55 -22.81 -3.09
C HIS A 102 0.77 -22.92 -3.88
N THR A 103 1.83 -23.40 -3.25
CA THR A 103 3.17 -23.47 -3.86
C THR A 103 3.90 -24.78 -3.53
N SER A 104 4.95 -25.08 -4.29
CA SER A 104 5.83 -26.24 -4.13
C SER A 104 7.30 -25.83 -4.08
N CYS A 105 8.22 -26.78 -3.89
CA CYS A 105 9.65 -26.51 -3.93
C CYS A 105 10.06 -25.78 -5.23
N GLY A 106 9.50 -26.16 -6.39
CA GLY A 106 9.78 -25.47 -7.66
C GLY A 106 9.25 -24.04 -7.71
N GLY A 107 8.10 -23.75 -7.08
CA GLY A 107 7.54 -22.39 -6.98
C GLY A 107 8.31 -21.49 -6.02
N CYS A 108 9.01 -22.06 -5.03
CA CYS A 108 9.82 -21.31 -4.07
C CYS A 108 11.30 -21.25 -4.42
N HIS A 109 11.85 -22.19 -5.20
CA HIS A 109 13.30 -22.28 -5.39
C HIS A 109 13.76 -22.15 -6.85
N VAL A 110 12.85 -22.18 -7.83
CA VAL A 110 13.25 -22.21 -9.26
C VAL A 110 12.42 -21.27 -10.13
N SER A 111 11.11 -21.23 -9.89
CA SER A 111 10.13 -20.57 -10.74
C SER A 111 9.28 -19.58 -9.98
N ARG A 112 8.59 -18.70 -10.71
CA ARG A 112 7.59 -17.80 -10.17
C ARG A 112 6.26 -18.55 -9.96
N PRO A 113 5.47 -18.21 -8.94
CA PRO A 113 4.12 -18.76 -8.77
C PRO A 113 3.26 -18.56 -10.02
N LYS A 114 2.41 -19.55 -10.33
CA LYS A 114 1.66 -19.63 -11.60
C LYS A 114 0.82 -18.37 -11.91
N PHE A 115 0.25 -17.74 -10.89
CA PHE A 115 -0.59 -16.56 -11.04
C PHE A 115 0.21 -15.26 -11.23
N ALA A 116 1.49 -15.22 -10.84
CA ALA A 116 2.36 -14.05 -10.93
C ALA A 116 3.16 -13.97 -12.25
N LYS A 117 2.56 -14.47 -13.34
CA LYS A 117 3.16 -14.73 -14.66
C LYS A 117 4.24 -15.82 -14.62
N LYS A 118 4.04 -16.90 -15.38
CA LYS A 118 4.92 -18.09 -15.45
C LYS A 118 6.35 -17.70 -15.85
N GLY A 119 7.36 -18.39 -15.32
CA GLY A 119 8.75 -18.23 -15.72
C GLY A 119 9.74 -18.66 -14.64
N PHE A 120 11.02 -18.77 -15.00
CA PHE A 120 12.12 -19.00 -14.04
C PHE A 120 12.56 -17.68 -13.42
N VAL A 121 12.93 -17.70 -12.14
CA VAL A 121 13.48 -16.52 -11.46
C VAL A 121 14.88 -16.22 -12.02
N ASN A 122 15.72 -17.26 -12.15
CA ASN A 122 17.08 -17.14 -12.67
C ASN A 122 17.48 -18.36 -13.52
N GLY A 123 16.80 -18.62 -14.64
CA GLY A 123 17.20 -19.64 -15.62
C GLY A 123 17.43 -21.05 -15.05
N HIS A 124 16.40 -21.69 -14.52
CA HIS A 124 16.40 -23.04 -13.89
C HIS A 124 17.40 -23.26 -12.74
N VAL A 125 18.10 -22.23 -12.27
CA VAL A 125 18.99 -22.32 -11.10
C VAL A 125 18.15 -22.50 -9.84
N PHE A 126 18.48 -23.53 -9.06
CA PHE A 126 17.88 -23.80 -7.75
C PHE A 126 18.44 -22.83 -6.72
N GLN A 127 17.59 -21.94 -6.22
CA GLN A 127 17.93 -20.97 -5.19
C GLN A 127 17.65 -21.54 -3.80
N LYS A 128 18.71 -21.79 -3.01
CA LYS A 128 18.56 -22.24 -1.62
C LYS A 128 17.73 -21.26 -0.77
N ARG A 129 17.89 -19.95 -1.01
CA ARG A 129 17.06 -18.88 -0.44
C ARG A 129 16.18 -18.30 -1.55
N SER A 130 14.87 -18.36 -1.35
CA SER A 130 13.89 -17.81 -2.28
C SER A 130 14.06 -16.31 -2.47
N ASP A 131 13.79 -15.83 -3.69
CA ASP A 131 13.72 -14.42 -4.03
C ASP A 131 12.47 -13.78 -3.36
N PRO A 132 12.65 -12.87 -2.39
CA PRO A 132 11.53 -12.30 -1.64
C PRO A 132 10.55 -11.53 -2.53
N LEU A 133 11.06 -10.80 -3.53
CA LEU A 133 10.24 -9.95 -4.38
C LEU A 133 9.45 -10.79 -5.38
N ASN A 134 10.11 -11.72 -6.05
CA ASN A 134 9.52 -12.49 -7.14
C ASN A 134 8.71 -13.72 -6.68
N GLN A 135 8.92 -14.20 -5.45
CA GLN A 135 8.28 -15.41 -4.93
C GLN A 135 7.40 -15.14 -3.70
N CYS A 136 7.91 -14.43 -2.69
CA CYS A 136 7.11 -14.15 -1.48
C CYS A 136 6.07 -13.05 -1.74
N THR A 137 6.47 -11.90 -2.27
CA THR A 137 5.51 -10.80 -2.53
C THR A 137 4.58 -11.07 -3.70
N ALA A 138 4.89 -12.05 -4.55
CA ALA A 138 3.89 -12.55 -5.50
C ALA A 138 2.63 -13.01 -4.75
N CYS A 139 2.75 -13.83 -3.70
CA CYS A 139 1.61 -14.34 -2.93
C CYS A 139 1.14 -13.39 -1.82
N HIS A 140 2.07 -12.65 -1.20
CA HIS A 140 1.80 -11.85 0.00
C HIS A 140 1.83 -10.33 -0.25
N GLY A 141 2.12 -9.88 -1.47
CA GLY A 141 2.52 -8.50 -1.79
C GLY A 141 1.46 -7.43 -1.60
N SER A 142 0.19 -7.75 -1.87
CA SER A 142 -0.91 -6.76 -1.82
C SER A 142 -1.03 -6.04 -0.48
N ARG A 143 -0.64 -6.72 0.62
CA ARG A 143 -0.53 -6.10 1.95
C ARG A 143 0.86 -6.25 2.54
N ILE A 144 1.35 -7.48 2.67
CA ILE A 144 2.59 -7.79 3.42
C ILE A 144 3.83 -7.22 2.72
N GLY A 145 3.97 -7.44 1.41
CA GLY A 145 5.11 -6.92 0.66
C GLY A 145 5.13 -5.39 0.68
N ASN A 146 3.98 -4.76 0.40
CA ASN A 146 3.83 -3.31 0.44
C ASN A 146 4.11 -2.72 1.83
N GLU A 147 3.72 -3.40 2.90
CA GLU A 147 4.06 -3.00 4.28
C GLU A 147 5.57 -3.15 4.55
N PHE A 148 6.16 -4.28 4.16
CA PHE A 148 7.55 -4.64 4.46
C PHE A 148 8.54 -3.75 3.74
N TYR A 149 8.31 -3.47 2.46
CA TYR A 149 9.16 -2.62 1.64
C TYR A 149 8.76 -1.13 1.70
N GLY A 150 7.61 -0.82 2.33
CA GLY A 150 7.15 0.54 2.62
C GLY A 150 6.33 1.20 1.52
N ASP A 151 5.85 0.48 0.52
CA ASP A 151 4.85 1.01 -0.41
C ASP A 151 3.55 1.44 0.31
N ARG A 152 3.34 0.99 1.57
CA ARG A 152 2.30 1.43 2.50
C ARG A 152 2.88 1.76 3.88
N GLY A 153 3.42 2.96 4.06
CA GLY A 153 4.00 3.43 5.34
C GLY A 153 5.52 3.59 5.29
N GLN A 154 6.18 3.69 6.44
CA GLN A 154 7.64 3.49 6.51
C GLN A 154 7.90 1.99 6.41
N GLY A 155 8.69 1.52 5.43
CA GLY A 155 9.01 0.08 5.32
C GLY A 155 9.57 -0.48 6.63
N ASP A 156 9.35 -1.77 6.89
CA ASP A 156 9.77 -2.44 8.13
C ASP A 156 11.23 -2.13 8.47
N VAL A 157 11.50 -1.76 9.71
CA VAL A 157 12.84 -1.37 10.18
C VAL A 157 13.87 -2.46 9.93
N HIS A 158 13.48 -3.74 9.98
CA HIS A 158 14.37 -4.86 9.68
C HIS A 158 14.81 -4.84 8.21
N ALA A 159 13.90 -4.54 7.29
CA ALA A 159 14.22 -4.38 5.88
C ALA A 159 14.98 -3.06 5.63
N ALA A 160 14.35 -1.94 5.98
CA ALA A 160 14.79 -0.61 5.60
C ALA A 160 16.12 -0.19 6.24
N LYS A 161 16.40 -0.62 7.47
CA LYS A 161 17.62 -0.24 8.21
C LYS A 161 18.68 -1.33 8.27
N TYR A 162 18.25 -2.60 8.30
CA TYR A 162 19.15 -3.74 8.53
C TYR A 162 19.28 -4.66 7.32
N ASN A 163 18.65 -4.32 6.19
CA ASN A 163 18.70 -5.07 4.94
C ASN A 163 18.31 -6.56 5.12
N MET A 164 17.37 -6.83 6.03
CA MET A 164 16.84 -8.17 6.24
C MET A 164 15.77 -8.50 5.20
N ASP A 165 15.79 -9.73 4.71
CA ASP A 165 14.76 -10.29 3.82
C ASP A 165 13.72 -11.12 4.60
N CYS A 166 12.67 -11.61 3.94
CA CYS A 166 11.62 -12.41 4.58
C CYS A 166 12.19 -13.65 5.29
N VAL A 167 13.14 -14.34 4.67
CA VAL A 167 13.77 -15.56 5.22
C VAL A 167 14.81 -15.29 6.32
N SER A 168 15.09 -14.02 6.59
CA SER A 168 15.85 -13.62 7.78
C SER A 168 15.02 -13.80 9.05
N CYS A 169 13.70 -13.65 8.96
CA CYS A 169 12.76 -13.93 10.04
C CYS A 169 12.15 -15.33 9.90
N HIS A 170 11.67 -15.68 8.71
CA HIS A 170 11.01 -16.95 8.42
C HIS A 170 12.01 -18.03 7.98
N LYS A 171 12.55 -18.76 8.95
CA LYS A 171 13.60 -19.76 8.71
C LYS A 171 13.06 -21.02 8.04
N ALA A 172 13.97 -21.84 7.52
CA ALA A 172 13.63 -23.06 6.79
C ALA A 172 12.84 -24.05 7.65
N GLU A 173 13.09 -24.06 8.96
CA GLU A 173 12.41 -24.92 9.93
C GLU A 173 10.91 -24.59 10.00
N GLU A 174 10.54 -23.30 9.99
CA GLU A 174 9.14 -22.87 9.94
C GLU A 174 8.53 -23.12 8.55
N MET A 175 9.24 -22.71 7.50
CA MET A 175 8.72 -22.76 6.13
C MET A 175 8.41 -24.18 5.65
N HIS A 176 9.16 -25.17 6.14
CA HIS A 176 8.97 -26.59 5.82
C HIS A 176 8.30 -27.40 6.95
N ALA A 177 7.90 -26.76 8.06
CA ALA A 177 7.21 -27.44 9.14
C ALA A 177 5.91 -28.07 8.65
N ALA A 178 5.63 -29.30 9.11
CA ALA A 178 4.35 -29.94 8.85
C ALA A 178 3.24 -29.25 9.66
N ALA A 179 2.15 -28.88 9.00
CA ALA A 179 0.96 -28.35 9.63
C ALA A 179 -0.09 -29.45 9.80
N PRO A 180 -0.72 -29.58 10.99
CA PRO A 180 -1.87 -30.45 11.17
C PRO A 180 -3.04 -30.06 10.24
N ASP A 181 -3.85 -31.04 9.86
CA ASP A 181 -5.02 -30.80 9.01
C ASP A 181 -6.13 -30.00 9.73
N ASP A 182 -6.19 -30.11 11.05
CA ASP A 182 -7.14 -29.44 11.94
C ASP A 182 -6.57 -28.15 12.56
N LEU A 183 -5.42 -27.66 12.06
CA LEU A 183 -4.77 -26.46 12.58
C LEU A 183 -5.72 -25.26 12.49
N LYS A 184 -6.05 -24.67 13.65
CA LYS A 184 -7.03 -23.58 13.79
C LYS A 184 -6.66 -22.33 12.96
N GLY A 185 -5.37 -22.04 12.83
CA GLY A 185 -4.87 -20.91 12.08
C GLY A 185 -3.34 -20.87 12.03
N ARG A 186 -2.79 -19.96 11.21
CA ARG A 186 -1.33 -19.83 11.04
C ARG A 186 -0.59 -19.55 12.35
N TYR A 187 -1.25 -18.92 13.33
CA TYR A 187 -0.64 -18.59 14.62
C TYR A 187 -0.51 -19.80 15.56
N HIS A 188 -1.14 -20.94 15.23
CA HIS A 188 -1.06 -22.18 16.02
C HIS A 188 0.07 -23.10 15.56
N LEU A 189 0.81 -22.75 14.51
CA LEU A 189 2.01 -23.47 14.13
C LEU A 189 3.12 -23.20 15.17
N LYS A 190 3.72 -24.26 15.73
CA LYS A 190 4.69 -24.15 16.82
C LYS A 190 5.95 -23.40 16.41
N GLU A 191 6.35 -23.57 15.16
CA GLU A 191 7.55 -23.02 14.55
C GLU A 191 7.38 -21.55 14.14
N MET A 192 6.19 -20.97 14.32
CA MET A 192 5.89 -19.59 13.93
C MET A 192 6.84 -18.59 14.59
N VAL A 193 7.29 -17.60 13.79
CA VAL A 193 8.25 -16.59 14.22
C VAL A 193 7.75 -15.79 15.43
N GLN A 194 8.62 -15.62 16.42
CA GLN A 194 8.38 -14.76 17.57
C GLN A 194 9.44 -13.66 17.66
N CYS A 195 9.02 -12.45 18.02
CA CYS A 195 9.94 -11.33 18.24
C CYS A 195 11.01 -11.68 19.29
N THR A 196 10.62 -12.42 20.32
CA THR A 196 11.47 -12.86 21.43
C THR A 196 12.53 -13.89 21.03
N SER A 197 12.42 -14.53 19.87
CA SER A 197 13.46 -15.42 19.34
C SER A 197 14.76 -14.66 19.04
N CYS A 198 14.67 -13.38 18.65
CA CYS A 198 15.82 -12.51 18.39
C CYS A 198 15.97 -11.40 19.43
N HIS A 199 14.86 -10.93 20.03
CA HIS A 199 14.85 -9.88 21.04
C HIS A 199 14.67 -10.46 22.43
N GLN A 200 15.77 -10.93 23.02
CA GLN A 200 15.82 -11.54 24.34
C GLN A 200 16.07 -10.49 25.43
N GLY A 201 15.76 -10.82 26.70
CA GLY A 201 16.04 -9.94 27.84
C GLY A 201 15.26 -8.63 27.83
N LEU A 202 14.08 -8.61 27.21
CA LEU A 202 13.23 -7.41 27.13
C LEU A 202 12.62 -7.06 28.50
N GLU A 203 12.37 -8.07 29.33
CA GLU A 203 11.98 -7.92 30.73
C GLU A 203 13.22 -7.53 31.56
N ASN A 204 13.10 -6.46 32.35
CA ASN A 204 14.18 -5.83 33.11
C ASN A 204 15.26 -5.13 32.25
N GLY A 205 14.93 -4.84 30.99
CA GLY A 205 15.78 -4.02 30.12
C GLY A 205 15.74 -2.52 30.44
N SER A 206 16.55 -1.74 29.72
CA SER A 206 16.65 -0.28 29.87
C SER A 206 15.42 0.49 29.36
N VAL A 207 14.55 -0.17 28.58
CA VAL A 207 13.31 0.43 28.06
C VAL A 207 12.21 0.25 29.12
N ARG A 208 11.94 1.31 29.87
CA ARG A 208 10.91 1.35 30.92
C ARG A 208 9.58 0.73 30.50
N ASP A 209 9.11 1.05 29.29
CA ASP A 209 7.78 0.63 28.83
C ASP A 209 7.67 -0.88 28.61
N HIS A 210 8.77 -1.57 28.30
CA HIS A 210 8.79 -3.03 28.23
C HIS A 210 8.48 -3.66 29.59
N ASN A 211 9.04 -3.11 30.67
CA ASN A 211 8.81 -3.60 32.04
C ASN A 211 7.36 -3.42 32.50
N ILE A 212 6.61 -2.50 31.88
CA ILE A 212 5.20 -2.22 32.23
C ILE A 212 4.24 -3.10 31.43
N HIS A 213 4.52 -3.31 30.13
CA HIS A 213 3.57 -3.82 29.15
C HIS A 213 3.82 -5.25 28.67
N ILE A 214 5.02 -5.80 28.83
CA ILE A 214 5.28 -7.21 28.48
C ILE A 214 4.32 -8.11 29.28
N GLY A 215 3.79 -9.13 28.59
CA GLY A 215 2.75 -10.02 29.14
C GLY A 215 1.34 -9.41 29.20
N LYS A 216 1.15 -8.16 28.78
CA LYS A 216 -0.17 -7.51 28.74
C LYS A 216 -0.53 -6.99 27.35
N VAL A 217 0.45 -6.44 26.63
CA VAL A 217 0.27 -5.81 25.33
C VAL A 217 1.21 -6.45 24.32
N GLN A 218 0.66 -6.90 23.19
CA GLN A 218 1.43 -7.47 22.09
C GLN A 218 2.43 -6.44 21.54
N CYS A 219 3.68 -6.84 21.24
CA CYS A 219 4.74 -5.95 20.76
C CYS A 219 4.32 -5.08 19.55
N GLN A 220 3.58 -5.67 18.60
CA GLN A 220 3.08 -4.99 17.41
C GLN A 220 2.15 -3.81 17.74
N VAL A 221 1.47 -3.78 18.88
CA VAL A 221 0.69 -2.62 19.30
C VAL A 221 1.58 -1.38 19.41
N CYS A 222 2.78 -1.51 19.97
CA CYS A 222 3.73 -0.40 20.13
C CYS A 222 4.61 -0.20 18.90
N HIS A 223 4.85 -1.24 18.12
CA HIS A 223 5.88 -1.23 17.08
C HIS A 223 5.33 -1.28 15.66
N SER A 224 4.03 -1.44 15.43
CA SER A 224 3.47 -1.36 14.08
C SER A 224 3.04 0.06 13.71
N GLN A 225 2.99 0.32 12.42
CA GLN A 225 2.33 1.48 11.84
C GLN A 225 0.89 1.15 11.47
N THR A 226 0.19 2.12 10.88
CA THR A 226 -1.09 1.91 10.20
C THR A 226 -0.98 0.78 9.18
N TYR A 227 -2.07 0.06 8.94
CA TYR A 227 -2.13 -0.98 7.92
C TYR A 227 -3.52 -1.02 7.30
N VAL A 228 -3.64 -1.77 6.21
CA VAL A 228 -4.90 -1.83 5.46
C VAL A 228 -5.84 -2.89 6.01
N ASN A 229 -7.06 -2.44 6.28
CA ASN A 229 -8.25 -3.20 6.62
C ASN A 229 -9.15 -3.26 5.38
N CYS A 230 -9.58 -4.44 4.97
CA CYS A 230 -10.38 -4.62 3.76
C CYS A 230 -11.77 -5.14 4.14
N TYR A 231 -12.82 -4.79 3.40
CA TYR A 231 -14.20 -5.12 3.74
C TYR A 231 -14.98 -5.73 2.57
N SER A 232 -15.84 -6.69 2.90
CA SER A 232 -16.87 -7.25 2.02
C SER A 232 -16.33 -7.82 0.70
N CYS A 233 -15.47 -8.84 0.78
CA CYS A 233 -15.02 -9.58 -0.40
C CYS A 233 -16.14 -10.46 -0.97
N HIS A 234 -16.28 -10.47 -2.30
CA HIS A 234 -17.23 -11.33 -3.02
C HIS A 234 -16.52 -12.07 -4.15
N THR A 235 -16.86 -13.35 -4.36
CA THR A 235 -16.31 -14.16 -5.45
C THR A 235 -17.15 -14.05 -6.73
N GLY A 236 -16.49 -14.07 -7.90
CA GLY A 236 -17.16 -13.95 -9.20
C GLY A 236 -16.37 -14.51 -10.37
N LYS A 237 -16.90 -14.35 -11.58
CA LYS A 237 -16.28 -14.78 -12.84
C LYS A 237 -16.54 -13.72 -13.91
N ASP A 238 -15.51 -13.29 -14.63
CA ASP A 238 -15.68 -12.34 -15.74
C ASP A 238 -16.24 -13.01 -17.00
N GLU A 239 -16.51 -12.20 -18.04
CA GLU A 239 -17.03 -12.63 -19.34
C GLU A 239 -16.14 -13.66 -20.06
N ASN A 240 -14.83 -13.64 -19.79
CA ASN A 240 -13.83 -14.55 -20.36
C ASN A 240 -13.65 -15.82 -19.52
N GLY A 241 -14.39 -15.92 -18.41
CA GLY A 241 -14.34 -17.06 -17.52
C GLY A 241 -13.20 -17.03 -16.50
N VAL A 242 -12.58 -15.88 -16.27
CA VAL A 242 -11.54 -15.69 -15.24
C VAL A 242 -12.21 -15.44 -13.90
N TYR A 243 -11.78 -16.21 -12.89
CA TYR A 243 -12.26 -16.06 -11.52
C TYR A 243 -11.62 -14.84 -10.85
N TYR A 244 -12.42 -14.04 -10.15
CA TYR A 244 -11.95 -12.88 -9.39
C TYR A 244 -12.63 -12.79 -8.02
N PHE A 245 -12.02 -11.99 -7.14
CA PHE A 245 -12.65 -11.49 -5.92
C PHE A 245 -12.70 -9.97 -5.98
N GLN A 246 -13.79 -9.39 -5.51
CA GLN A 246 -13.96 -7.94 -5.44
C GLN A 246 -13.99 -7.52 -3.98
N ASN A 247 -13.07 -6.63 -3.59
CA ASN A 247 -13.08 -5.96 -2.30
C ASN A 247 -13.88 -4.66 -2.43
N LYS A 248 -14.87 -4.43 -1.57
CA LYS A 248 -15.73 -3.23 -1.67
C LYS A 248 -15.09 -1.99 -1.04
N LYS A 249 -14.21 -2.16 -0.05
CA LYS A 249 -13.59 -1.04 0.66
C LYS A 249 -12.24 -1.41 1.25
N GLU A 250 -11.29 -0.48 1.17
CA GLU A 250 -10.04 -0.51 1.93
C GLU A 250 -9.97 0.71 2.84
N VAL A 251 -9.56 0.50 4.10
CA VAL A 251 -9.34 1.54 5.10
C VAL A 251 -7.98 1.36 5.72
N GLU A 252 -7.18 2.40 5.70
CA GLU A 252 -5.90 2.41 6.38
C GLU A 252 -6.07 2.85 7.83
N GLY A 253 -5.74 1.96 8.76
CA GLY A 253 -6.06 2.14 10.17
C GLY A 253 -5.38 1.09 11.04
N MET A 254 -5.25 1.38 12.33
CA MET A 254 -4.86 0.36 13.31
C MET A 254 -5.88 0.28 14.44
N LYS A 255 -6.15 -0.93 14.90
CA LYS A 255 -7.00 -1.16 16.07
C LYS A 255 -6.33 -2.10 17.06
N ILE A 256 -6.54 -1.80 18.34
CA ILE A 256 -6.18 -2.65 19.47
C ILE A 256 -7.44 -3.40 19.89
N GLY A 257 -7.42 -4.73 19.77
CA GLY A 257 -8.48 -5.62 20.21
C GLY A 257 -8.07 -6.40 21.45
N LEU A 258 -9.05 -7.06 22.06
CA LEU A 258 -8.82 -8.07 23.08
C LEU A 258 -8.35 -9.38 22.43
N ASN A 259 -7.48 -10.08 23.14
CA ASN A 259 -7.06 -11.41 22.73
C ASN A 259 -8.16 -12.46 22.95
N TYR A 260 -8.84 -12.82 21.87
CA TYR A 260 -9.87 -13.86 21.85
C TYR A 260 -9.31 -15.29 21.70
N ASP A 261 -8.02 -15.45 21.38
CA ASP A 261 -7.37 -16.73 21.10
C ASP A 261 -6.14 -16.92 22.00
N LYS A 262 -6.41 -17.24 23.27
CA LYS A 262 -5.38 -17.44 24.30
C LYS A 262 -4.61 -18.76 24.15
N GLU A 263 -5.06 -19.64 23.27
CA GLU A 263 -4.41 -20.94 23.01
C GLU A 263 -3.27 -20.83 21.99
N ALA A 264 -3.25 -19.77 21.18
CA ALA A 264 -2.17 -19.58 20.21
C ALA A 264 -0.80 -19.35 20.88
N PRO A 265 0.27 -20.01 20.41
CA PRO A 265 1.64 -19.70 20.79
C PRO A 265 1.96 -18.20 20.77
N GLY A 266 2.63 -17.73 21.82
CA GLY A 266 3.01 -16.33 21.97
C GLY A 266 1.82 -15.36 22.03
N ALA A 267 0.62 -15.82 22.41
CA ALA A 267 -0.56 -14.99 22.65
C ALA A 267 -0.78 -14.68 24.13
N GLY A 268 0.27 -14.60 24.94
CA GLY A 268 0.18 -14.32 26.38
C GLY A 268 -0.22 -12.88 26.74
N TYR A 269 -0.86 -12.13 25.82
CA TYR A 269 -1.22 -10.73 25.98
C TYR A 269 -2.73 -10.56 26.13
N ASN A 270 -3.16 -9.49 26.79
CA ASN A 270 -4.56 -9.09 26.89
C ASN A 270 -4.98 -8.25 25.68
N TYR A 271 -4.10 -7.35 25.25
CA TYR A 271 -4.31 -6.45 24.12
C TYR A 271 -3.42 -6.85 22.95
N MET A 272 -4.02 -6.95 21.77
CA MET A 272 -3.33 -7.28 20.55
C MET A 272 -3.75 -6.39 19.40
N LEU A 273 -2.89 -6.28 18.40
CA LEU A 273 -3.21 -5.59 17.19
C LEU A 273 -4.15 -6.46 16.35
N VAL A 274 -5.26 -5.90 15.88
CA VAL A 274 -6.27 -6.62 15.11
C VAL A 274 -6.53 -5.99 13.76
N ARG A 275 -6.64 -6.82 12.71
CA ARG A 275 -6.92 -6.38 11.33
C ARG A 275 -8.25 -6.95 10.88
N HIS A 276 -9.01 -6.16 10.15
CA HIS A 276 -10.24 -6.64 9.52
C HIS A 276 -9.94 -7.56 8.34
N GLU A 277 -10.47 -8.78 8.39
CA GLU A 277 -10.51 -9.71 7.27
C GLU A 277 -11.83 -9.54 6.49
N PRO A 278 -11.79 -9.41 5.15
CA PRO A 278 -12.96 -9.04 4.35
C PRO A 278 -13.98 -10.18 4.15
N THR A 279 -14.12 -11.10 5.09
CA THR A 279 -15.04 -12.25 4.96
C THR A 279 -16.48 -11.77 5.10
N ASP A 280 -17.24 -11.77 4.00
CA ASP A 280 -18.65 -11.39 3.98
C ASP A 280 -19.58 -12.61 4.13
N LYS A 281 -20.80 -12.43 4.65
CA LYS A 281 -21.82 -13.49 4.68
C LYS A 281 -22.17 -13.99 3.28
N GLU A 282 -22.08 -13.10 2.29
CA GLU A 282 -22.39 -13.38 0.88
C GLU A 282 -21.15 -13.73 0.05
N LEU A 283 -19.99 -13.96 0.67
CA LEU A 283 -18.72 -14.24 -0.02
C LEU A 283 -18.83 -15.27 -1.16
N PHE A 284 -19.63 -16.32 -0.94
CA PHE A 284 -19.85 -17.43 -1.88
C PHE A 284 -21.21 -17.41 -2.58
N ALA A 285 -21.98 -16.33 -2.49
CA ALA A 285 -23.34 -16.26 -3.04
C ALA A 285 -23.41 -16.53 -4.56
N PHE A 286 -22.31 -16.30 -5.28
CA PHE A 286 -22.15 -16.68 -6.69
C PHE A 286 -22.22 -18.19 -6.93
N TYR A 287 -21.70 -19.00 -6.01
CA TYR A 287 -21.72 -20.47 -6.08
C TYR A 287 -22.92 -21.07 -5.35
N VAL A 288 -23.16 -20.61 -4.12
CA VAL A 288 -24.23 -21.12 -3.27
C VAL A 288 -24.70 -20.04 -2.30
N LYS A 289 -26.02 -19.80 -2.27
CA LYS A 289 -26.63 -18.84 -1.32
C LYS A 289 -26.55 -19.36 0.10
N ASP A 290 -26.46 -18.43 1.06
CA ASP A 290 -26.40 -18.73 2.50
C ASP A 290 -25.33 -19.77 2.83
N ALA A 291 -24.12 -19.59 2.28
CA ALA A 291 -23.01 -20.51 2.46
C ALA A 291 -22.48 -20.50 3.91
N LEU A 292 -22.37 -19.29 4.49
CA LEU A 292 -21.74 -19.05 5.79
C LEU A 292 -22.77 -18.87 6.92
N THR A 293 -23.65 -19.85 7.12
CA THR A 293 -24.74 -19.77 8.13
C THR A 293 -24.24 -19.69 9.57
N ASN A 294 -23.03 -20.19 9.85
CA ASN A 294 -22.37 -20.15 11.15
C ASN A 294 -21.40 -18.95 11.26
N PHE A 295 -21.68 -17.85 10.58
CA PHE A 295 -20.78 -16.69 10.47
C PHE A 295 -20.21 -16.21 11.81
N ASP A 296 -21.04 -16.16 12.85
CA ASP A 296 -20.70 -15.60 14.16
C ASP A 296 -19.69 -16.44 14.97
N LYS A 297 -19.32 -17.65 14.52
CA LYS A 297 -18.39 -18.53 15.25
C LYS A 297 -16.94 -18.06 15.20
N VAL A 298 -16.61 -17.16 14.28
CA VAL A 298 -15.24 -16.70 14.05
C VAL A 298 -15.28 -15.18 13.88
N PRO A 299 -14.44 -14.42 14.58
CA PRO A 299 -14.38 -12.98 14.40
C PRO A 299 -13.82 -12.60 13.02
N ASN A 300 -14.19 -11.40 12.56
CA ASN A 300 -13.65 -10.79 11.34
C ASN A 300 -12.43 -9.91 11.64
N TRP A 301 -12.41 -9.28 12.81
CA TRP A 301 -11.24 -8.63 13.37
C TRP A 301 -10.37 -9.69 14.05
N LYS A 302 -9.24 -10.01 13.45
CA LYS A 302 -8.34 -11.06 13.94
C LYS A 302 -6.98 -10.53 14.31
N ARG A 303 -6.26 -11.28 15.17
CA ARG A 303 -4.85 -11.02 15.48
C ARG A 303 -4.09 -10.78 14.19
N THR A 304 -3.32 -9.70 14.15
CA THR A 304 -2.47 -9.39 13.00
C THR A 304 -1.01 -9.24 13.41
N SER A 305 -0.14 -9.49 12.44
CA SER A 305 1.30 -9.28 12.50
C SER A 305 1.71 -8.51 11.24
N PRO A 306 1.40 -7.21 11.18
CA PRO A 306 1.77 -6.37 10.04
C PRO A 306 3.28 -6.36 9.88
N HIS A 307 3.73 -6.35 8.63
CA HIS A 307 5.16 -6.33 8.32
C HIS A 307 5.63 -4.89 8.16
N ASN A 308 5.33 -4.03 9.13
CA ASN A 308 5.60 -2.59 9.07
C ASN A 308 6.26 -2.10 10.37
N ILE A 309 7.06 -2.97 11.00
CA ILE A 309 7.61 -2.76 12.33
C ILE A 309 8.55 -1.55 12.35
N GLN A 310 8.38 -0.68 13.32
CA GLN A 310 9.24 0.47 13.61
C GLN A 310 9.66 0.46 15.07
N ARG A 311 10.89 0.90 15.32
CA ARG A 311 11.38 1.11 16.69
C ARG A 311 10.67 2.29 17.36
N LYS A 312 10.42 3.36 16.61
CA LYS A 312 9.72 4.57 17.06
C LYS A 312 8.44 4.71 16.24
N THR A 313 7.31 4.78 16.92
CA THR A 313 5.98 4.97 16.33
C THR A 313 5.31 6.13 17.05
N TRP A 314 4.22 6.67 16.52
CA TRP A 314 3.49 7.68 17.28
C TRP A 314 2.96 7.11 18.59
N GLN A 315 2.41 5.89 18.61
CA GLN A 315 1.75 5.39 19.81
C GLN A 315 2.74 5.12 20.95
N ASN A 316 4.00 4.79 20.64
CA ASN A 316 5.05 4.64 21.64
C ASN A 316 5.81 5.93 21.98
N ALA A 317 5.49 7.05 21.30
CA ALA A 317 6.12 8.34 21.58
C ALA A 317 5.64 8.99 22.90
N SER A 318 4.45 8.61 23.39
CA SER A 318 3.89 9.11 24.65
C SER A 318 2.84 8.16 25.21
N CYS A 319 2.78 7.99 26.54
CA CYS A 319 1.78 7.11 27.18
C CYS A 319 0.35 7.48 26.75
N ASN A 320 0.04 8.78 26.63
CA ASN A 320 -1.30 9.27 26.33
C ASN A 320 -1.69 9.14 24.84
N ASN A 321 -0.79 8.69 23.97
CA ASN A 321 -1.17 8.35 22.59
C ASN A 321 -2.02 7.06 22.54
N CYS A 322 -1.86 6.18 23.53
CA CYS A 322 -2.76 5.04 23.78
C CYS A 322 -3.69 5.31 24.96
N HIS A 323 -3.16 5.80 26.09
CA HIS A 323 -3.92 5.96 27.32
C HIS A 323 -4.86 7.16 27.22
N GLY A 324 -6.16 6.93 27.40
CA GLY A 324 -7.24 7.89 27.18
C GLY A 324 -7.65 8.05 25.71
N ASN A 325 -7.02 7.32 24.79
CA ASN A 325 -7.33 7.40 23.36
C ASN A 325 -8.30 6.28 22.94
N ARG A 326 -9.60 6.52 23.12
CA ARG A 326 -10.66 5.54 22.82
C ARG A 326 -10.66 5.06 21.37
N GLU A 327 -10.31 5.94 20.43
CA GLU A 327 -10.35 5.66 18.99
C GLU A 327 -9.39 4.55 18.56
N LEU A 328 -8.31 4.32 19.32
CA LEU A 328 -7.30 3.31 19.01
C LEU A 328 -7.75 1.88 19.35
N PHE A 329 -8.73 1.75 20.24
CA PHE A 329 -9.25 0.45 20.67
C PHE A 329 -10.48 0.07 19.85
N LEU A 330 -10.59 -1.20 19.45
CA LEU A 330 -11.71 -1.70 18.68
C LEU A 330 -13.02 -1.52 19.47
N SER A 331 -14.03 -0.95 18.84
CA SER A 331 -15.36 -0.70 19.41
C SER A 331 -16.45 -1.17 18.46
N GLU A 332 -17.68 -1.29 18.96
CA GLU A 332 -18.83 -1.68 18.12
C GLU A 332 -19.06 -0.74 16.93
N LYS A 333 -18.72 0.56 17.06
CA LYS A 333 -18.84 1.54 15.97
C LYS A 333 -17.88 1.29 14.80
N ASP A 334 -16.85 0.47 15.02
CA ASP A 334 -15.87 0.08 14.01
C ASP A 334 -16.30 -1.18 13.26
N LEU A 335 -17.44 -1.78 13.63
CA LEU A 335 -17.95 -3.04 13.08
C LEU A 335 -19.08 -2.77 12.08
N LEU A 336 -19.21 -3.66 11.09
CA LEU A 336 -20.42 -3.72 10.29
C LEU A 336 -21.54 -4.38 11.11
N ASP A 337 -22.80 -4.00 10.88
CA ASP A 337 -23.96 -4.47 11.67
C ASP A 337 -24.02 -6.00 11.79
N TYR A 338 -23.71 -6.70 10.70
CA TYR A 338 -23.77 -8.17 10.65
C TYR A 338 -22.59 -8.87 11.34
N GLU A 339 -21.57 -8.12 11.76
CA GLU A 339 -20.32 -8.62 12.36
C GLU A 339 -20.23 -8.39 13.86
N ILE A 340 -21.14 -7.60 14.44
CA ILE A 340 -21.13 -7.23 15.87
C ILE A 340 -21.05 -8.49 16.75
N LYS A 341 -21.92 -9.47 16.48
CA LYS A 341 -21.97 -10.72 17.26
C LYS A 341 -20.70 -11.57 17.10
N ALA A 342 -20.12 -11.61 15.90
CA ALA A 342 -18.91 -12.38 15.62
C ALA A 342 -17.67 -11.82 16.33
N ASN A 343 -17.62 -10.50 16.55
CA ASN A 343 -16.45 -9.81 17.10
C ASN A 343 -16.58 -9.44 18.59
N LYS A 344 -17.65 -9.86 19.27
CA LYS A 344 -17.91 -9.52 20.67
C LYS A 344 -16.72 -9.75 21.60
N ASP A 345 -15.95 -10.82 21.36
CA ASP A 345 -14.83 -11.24 22.21
C ASP A 345 -13.51 -10.50 21.86
N VAL A 346 -13.51 -9.72 20.78
CA VAL A 346 -12.37 -8.93 20.29
C VAL A 346 -12.54 -7.44 20.62
N VAL A 347 -13.78 -6.97 20.75
CA VAL A 347 -14.10 -5.59 21.11
C VAL A 347 -13.57 -5.25 22.50
N VAL A 348 -13.01 -4.06 22.64
CA VAL A 348 -12.53 -3.54 23.92
C VAL A 348 -13.64 -2.67 24.54
N PRO A 349 -14.21 -3.07 25.69
CA PRO A 349 -15.20 -2.24 26.37
C PRO A 349 -14.54 -0.99 26.96
N ASP A 350 -15.32 0.09 27.10
CA ASP A 350 -14.80 1.38 27.57
C ASP A 350 -14.15 1.30 28.95
N SER A 351 -14.62 0.40 29.81
CA SER A 351 -14.03 0.13 31.13
C SER A 351 -12.61 -0.43 31.08
N MET A 352 -12.21 -1.02 29.95
CA MET A 352 -10.89 -1.60 29.73
C MET A 352 -9.94 -0.65 29.00
N VAL A 353 -10.41 0.51 28.52
CA VAL A 353 -9.54 1.52 27.92
C VAL A 353 -8.72 2.18 29.03
N PRO A 354 -7.37 2.12 28.99
CA PRO A 354 -6.53 2.73 30.02
C PRO A 354 -6.77 4.23 30.13
N LYS A 355 -6.86 4.77 31.36
CA LYS A 355 -7.03 6.20 31.59
C LYS A 355 -5.76 6.98 31.22
N ALA A 356 -5.94 8.19 30.70
CA ALA A 356 -4.84 9.13 30.46
C ALA A 356 -4.05 9.42 31.75
N HIS A 357 -2.74 9.62 31.63
CA HIS A 357 -1.90 10.03 32.74
C HIS A 357 -1.97 11.57 32.94
N GLU A 358 -2.15 11.99 34.20
CA GLU A 358 -2.40 13.39 34.62
C GLU A 358 -1.21 14.37 34.44
N LYS A 359 -0.13 13.99 33.73
CA LYS A 359 1.07 14.84 33.54
C LYS A 359 1.58 14.89 32.12
N VAL A 360 0.72 15.21 31.16
CA VAL A 360 1.17 15.69 29.84
C VAL A 360 0.21 16.78 29.38
N LYS A 361 0.73 17.98 29.08
CA LYS A 361 -0.03 18.98 28.31
C LYS A 361 -0.63 18.27 27.09
N PRO A 362 -1.91 18.50 26.74
CA PRO A 362 -2.48 17.86 25.58
C PRO A 362 -1.64 18.20 24.34
N ALA A 363 -0.97 17.21 23.76
CA ALA A 363 -0.39 17.29 22.42
C ALA A 363 -1.50 16.97 21.39
N MET A 364 -2.60 17.69 21.51
CA MET A 364 -3.64 17.75 20.50
C MET A 364 -4.03 19.22 20.39
N ALA A 365 -3.43 19.90 19.41
CA ALA A 365 -4.19 20.93 18.74
C ALA A 365 -5.47 20.25 18.20
N PRO A 366 -6.65 20.87 18.35
CA PRO A 366 -7.86 20.39 17.69
C PRO A 366 -7.60 20.21 16.19
N ILE A 367 -8.42 19.37 15.53
CA ILE A 367 -8.49 19.30 14.06
C ILE A 367 -8.84 20.69 13.56
N THR A 368 -7.83 21.52 13.29
CA THR A 368 -8.02 22.85 12.75
C THR A 368 -8.40 22.69 11.29
N THR A 369 -9.73 22.64 11.07
CA THR A 369 -10.44 22.98 9.84
C THR A 369 -9.89 22.36 8.56
N VAL A 370 -10.29 21.10 8.28
CA VAL A 370 -10.27 20.57 6.91
C VAL A 370 -10.91 21.59 5.98
N ARG A 371 -10.22 21.95 4.90
CA ARG A 371 -10.68 22.96 3.95
C ARG A 371 -11.61 22.32 2.92
N SER A 372 -12.77 21.86 3.36
CA SER A 372 -13.70 21.08 2.51
C SER A 372 -14.08 21.79 1.20
N ALA A 373 -14.07 23.12 1.15
CA ALA A 373 -14.31 23.88 -0.09
C ALA A 373 -13.23 23.67 -1.18
N MET A 374 -12.04 23.18 -0.84
CA MET A 374 -10.99 22.85 -1.81
C MET A 374 -11.29 21.58 -2.60
N VAL A 375 -12.22 20.74 -2.15
CA VAL A 375 -12.58 19.47 -2.80
C VAL A 375 -14.09 19.46 -3.02
N VAL A 376 -14.50 19.55 -4.27
CA VAL A 376 -15.92 19.54 -4.67
C VAL A 376 -16.29 18.20 -5.30
N ASN A 377 -17.56 17.81 -5.23
CA ASN A 377 -18.06 16.60 -5.87
C ASN A 377 -18.90 16.95 -7.11
N VAL A 378 -19.35 15.93 -7.85
CA VAL A 378 -20.11 16.13 -9.10
C VAL A 378 -21.45 16.82 -8.86
N ASP A 379 -22.13 16.55 -7.74
CA ASP A 379 -23.41 17.22 -7.42
C ASP A 379 -23.21 18.72 -7.19
N TRP A 380 -22.15 19.08 -6.46
CA TRP A 380 -21.76 20.47 -6.29
C TRP A 380 -21.42 21.12 -7.63
N LEU A 381 -20.66 20.42 -8.50
CA LEU A 381 -20.31 20.94 -9.82
C LEU A 381 -21.57 21.19 -10.67
N LYS A 382 -22.50 20.23 -10.73
CA LYS A 382 -23.77 20.38 -11.45
C LYS A 382 -24.57 21.61 -10.99
N ALA A 383 -24.57 21.88 -9.69
CA ALA A 383 -25.26 23.04 -9.11
C ALA A 383 -24.54 24.38 -9.37
N ASN A 384 -23.23 24.38 -9.63
CA ASN A 384 -22.40 25.58 -9.71
C ASN A 384 -21.71 25.80 -11.06
N LEU A 385 -21.95 24.95 -12.08
CA LEU A 385 -21.22 24.97 -13.36
C LEU A 385 -21.19 26.33 -14.04
N LYS A 386 -22.27 27.12 -13.92
CA LYS A 386 -22.37 28.47 -14.50
C LYS A 386 -21.61 29.55 -13.72
N ALA A 387 -21.20 29.27 -12.49
CA ALA A 387 -20.56 30.21 -11.57
C ALA A 387 -19.05 29.96 -11.41
N VAL A 388 -18.51 28.96 -12.11
CA VAL A 388 -17.10 28.54 -12.00
C VAL A 388 -16.45 28.45 -13.38
N LYS A 389 -15.13 28.58 -13.42
CA LYS A 389 -14.31 28.17 -14.57
C LYS A 389 -13.89 26.72 -14.36
N LEU A 390 -14.51 25.81 -15.10
CA LEU A 390 -14.14 24.40 -15.07
C LEU A 390 -12.95 24.17 -16.01
N VAL A 391 -11.89 23.54 -15.50
CA VAL A 391 -10.65 23.29 -16.22
C VAL A 391 -10.35 21.80 -16.24
N ASP A 392 -10.17 21.27 -17.45
CA ASP A 392 -9.68 19.93 -17.71
C ASP A 392 -8.15 19.96 -17.84
N ALA A 393 -7.46 19.37 -16.86
CA ALA A 393 -6.01 19.32 -16.82
C ALA A 393 -5.43 18.06 -17.50
N ARG A 394 -6.25 17.27 -18.19
CA ARG A 394 -5.75 16.16 -19.03
C ARG A 394 -5.06 16.72 -20.28
N GLY A 395 -4.20 15.91 -20.89
CA GLY A 395 -3.58 16.27 -22.16
C GLY A 395 -4.61 16.42 -23.28
N GLN A 396 -4.31 17.24 -24.29
CA GLN A 396 -5.26 17.65 -25.33
C GLN A 396 -5.97 16.45 -25.99
N LYS A 397 -5.22 15.36 -26.24
CA LYS A 397 -5.76 14.13 -26.82
C LYS A 397 -6.91 13.51 -26.02
N ASP A 398 -6.87 13.58 -24.70
CA ASP A 398 -7.93 13.02 -23.85
C ASP A 398 -9.10 14.00 -23.68
N TYR A 399 -8.85 15.30 -23.73
CA TYR A 399 -9.87 16.35 -23.81
C TYR A 399 -10.72 16.21 -25.09
N ASP A 400 -10.06 16.04 -26.25
CA ASP A 400 -10.71 15.91 -27.56
C ASP A 400 -11.62 14.66 -27.68
N LYS A 401 -11.37 13.62 -26.87
CA LYS A 401 -12.22 12.42 -26.85
C LYS A 401 -13.56 12.66 -26.16
N GLY A 402 -13.62 13.64 -25.27
CA GLY A 402 -14.78 13.94 -24.45
C GLY A 402 -14.40 14.70 -23.18
N HIS A 403 -15.03 15.85 -22.95
CA HIS A 403 -14.89 16.69 -21.76
C HIS A 403 -16.25 17.25 -21.32
N VAL A 404 -16.32 17.83 -20.11
CA VAL A 404 -17.57 18.45 -19.65
C VAL A 404 -17.88 19.68 -20.50
N GLU A 405 -19.13 19.86 -20.92
CA GLU A 405 -19.54 21.03 -21.69
C GLU A 405 -19.14 22.34 -20.99
N GLY A 406 -18.40 23.20 -21.70
CA GLY A 406 -17.86 24.46 -21.17
C GLY A 406 -16.56 24.33 -20.38
N ALA A 407 -15.96 23.14 -20.27
CA ALA A 407 -14.64 22.98 -19.65
C ALA A 407 -13.51 23.49 -20.55
N LEU A 408 -12.61 24.28 -19.99
CA LEU A 408 -11.42 24.80 -20.66
C LEU A 408 -10.29 23.76 -20.64
N SER A 409 -9.56 23.59 -21.74
CA SER A 409 -8.40 22.69 -21.82
C SER A 409 -7.15 23.40 -21.30
N LEU A 410 -6.52 22.88 -20.23
CA LEU A 410 -5.24 23.39 -19.74
C LEU A 410 -4.43 22.30 -19.04
N SER A 411 -3.71 21.50 -19.82
CA SER A 411 -2.73 20.54 -19.29
C SER A 411 -1.46 21.26 -18.81
N PRO A 412 -1.10 21.20 -17.52
CA PRO A 412 0.09 21.88 -17.04
C PRO A 412 1.41 21.25 -17.53
N LEU A 413 1.36 20.06 -18.13
CA LEU A 413 2.52 19.41 -18.73
C LEU A 413 2.73 19.83 -20.20
N GLU A 414 1.69 20.29 -20.87
CA GLU A 414 1.71 20.66 -22.29
C GLU A 414 1.67 22.18 -22.50
N ALA A 415 1.10 22.93 -21.54
CA ALA A 415 0.88 24.37 -21.63
C ALA A 415 2.14 25.24 -21.50
N GLY A 416 3.33 24.66 -21.25
CA GLY A 416 4.57 25.42 -21.11
C GLY A 416 4.78 26.10 -19.76
N LEU A 417 4.09 25.66 -18.69
CA LEU A 417 4.24 26.22 -17.33
C LEU A 417 5.61 25.94 -16.68
N ARG A 418 6.48 25.15 -17.31
CA ARG A 418 7.82 24.81 -16.82
C ARG A 418 8.85 24.91 -17.94
N TYR A 419 10.08 25.23 -17.57
CA TYR A 419 11.21 25.18 -18.49
C TYR A 419 11.51 23.75 -18.95
N ASP A 420 11.90 23.63 -20.22
CA ASP A 420 12.34 22.36 -20.81
C ASP A 420 13.60 21.79 -20.16
N TRP A 421 13.84 20.51 -20.39
CA TRP A 421 15.02 19.78 -19.88
C TRP A 421 16.37 20.36 -20.32
N SER A 422 16.42 21.13 -21.41
CA SER A 422 17.64 21.77 -21.90
C SER A 422 17.89 23.16 -21.31
N ALA A 423 16.96 23.70 -20.54
CA ALA A 423 17.11 25.01 -19.91
C ALA A 423 18.08 24.95 -18.71
N GLU A 424 18.52 26.12 -18.24
CA GLU A 424 19.36 26.25 -17.04
C GLU A 424 18.65 25.77 -15.77
N LYS A 425 17.32 25.94 -15.71
CA LYS A 425 16.45 25.56 -14.59
C LYS A 425 15.43 24.50 -15.03
N PRO A 426 15.88 23.29 -15.40
CA PRO A 426 15.00 22.30 -16.05
C PRO A 426 13.86 21.90 -15.11
N MET A 427 12.65 21.82 -15.68
CA MET A 427 11.41 21.42 -15.01
C MET A 427 10.96 22.33 -13.85
N GLN A 428 11.59 23.49 -13.66
CA GLN A 428 11.11 24.51 -12.74
C GLN A 428 10.06 25.39 -13.43
N LEU A 429 9.17 26.01 -12.65
CA LEU A 429 8.22 27.00 -13.17
C LEU A 429 8.90 28.10 -13.99
N VAL A 430 8.24 28.50 -15.08
CA VAL A 430 8.64 29.64 -15.91
C VAL A 430 8.44 30.98 -15.19
N ALA A 431 8.91 32.07 -15.81
CA ALA A 431 8.75 33.41 -15.26
C ALA A 431 7.26 33.81 -15.13
N GLN A 432 6.96 34.72 -14.19
CA GLN A 432 5.60 35.13 -13.87
C GLN A 432 4.83 35.69 -15.08
N GLU A 433 5.54 36.35 -16.01
CA GLU A 433 4.97 36.94 -17.21
C GLU A 433 4.43 35.86 -18.15
N GLU A 434 5.14 34.73 -18.23
CA GLU A 434 4.75 33.60 -19.05
C GLU A 434 3.59 32.82 -18.42
N ILE A 435 3.59 32.68 -17.08
CA ILE A 435 2.44 32.13 -16.35
C ILE A 435 1.19 32.99 -16.58
N ALA A 436 1.31 34.32 -16.50
CA ALA A 436 0.22 35.24 -16.75
C ALA A 436 -0.35 35.09 -18.16
N ARG A 437 0.54 34.98 -19.17
CA ARG A 437 0.18 34.77 -20.57
C ARG A 437 -0.57 33.46 -20.76
N ILE A 438 -0.03 32.34 -20.28
CA ILE A 438 -0.62 31.01 -20.41
C ILE A 438 -2.02 30.96 -19.78
N PHE A 439 -2.18 31.49 -18.56
CA PHE A 439 -3.49 31.48 -17.90
C PHE A 439 -4.49 32.44 -18.55
N GLY A 440 -4.04 33.60 -19.05
CA GLY A 440 -4.88 34.53 -19.78
C GLY A 440 -5.40 33.98 -21.11
N GLU A 441 -4.52 33.35 -21.89
CA GLU A 441 -4.88 32.66 -23.15
C GLU A 441 -5.82 31.48 -22.92
N ALA A 442 -5.73 30.82 -21.77
CA ALA A 442 -6.66 29.77 -21.36
C ALA A 442 -8.02 30.32 -20.87
N GLY A 443 -8.22 31.64 -20.82
CA GLY A 443 -9.47 32.28 -20.42
C GLY A 443 -9.72 32.30 -18.90
N LEU A 444 -8.63 32.31 -18.11
CA LEU A 444 -8.66 32.34 -16.66
C LEU A 444 -8.25 33.71 -16.09
N SER A 445 -8.86 34.08 -14.98
CA SER A 445 -8.51 35.22 -14.12
C SER A 445 -8.17 34.74 -12.71
N ALA A 446 -7.31 35.48 -12.00
CA ALA A 446 -6.96 35.19 -10.61
C ALA A 446 -8.16 35.34 -9.64
N ASP A 447 -9.21 36.08 -10.05
CA ASP A 447 -10.44 36.30 -9.29
C ASP A 447 -11.52 35.24 -9.56
N ASP A 448 -11.33 34.36 -10.56
CA ASP A 448 -12.29 33.31 -10.87
C ASP A 448 -12.38 32.27 -9.74
N HIS A 449 -13.54 31.60 -9.63
CA HIS A 449 -13.60 30.30 -8.98
C HIS A 449 -13.19 29.24 -10.00
N ILE A 450 -11.96 28.73 -9.89
CA ILE A 450 -11.41 27.74 -10.82
C ILE A 450 -11.57 26.35 -10.22
N VAL A 451 -12.30 25.48 -10.91
CA VAL A 451 -12.45 24.06 -10.53
C VAL A 451 -11.63 23.23 -11.51
N VAL A 452 -10.66 22.47 -11.02
CA VAL A 452 -9.76 21.67 -11.86
C VAL A 452 -10.04 20.19 -11.69
N TYR A 453 -10.07 19.45 -12.79
CA TYR A 453 -10.18 18.00 -12.79
C TYR A 453 -9.22 17.37 -13.79
N ASP A 454 -8.89 16.09 -13.57
CA ASP A 454 -8.16 15.27 -14.53
C ASP A 454 -8.55 13.78 -14.38
N ARG A 455 -7.60 12.86 -14.61
CA ARG A 455 -7.81 11.42 -14.44
C ARG A 455 -7.51 10.90 -13.03
N ASP A 456 -6.39 11.33 -12.43
CA ASP A 456 -5.81 10.68 -11.24
C ASP A 456 -5.37 11.68 -10.15
N GLY A 457 -5.74 12.94 -10.31
CA GLY A 457 -5.43 14.08 -9.46
C GLY A 457 -4.15 14.81 -9.85
N ARG A 458 -3.17 14.17 -10.49
CA ARG A 458 -1.77 14.65 -10.55
C ARG A 458 -1.59 15.95 -11.32
N ASN A 459 -2.22 16.06 -12.49
CA ASN A 459 -2.16 17.29 -13.27
C ASN A 459 -3.02 18.36 -12.62
N ALA A 460 -4.19 17.99 -12.10
CA ALA A 460 -5.10 18.93 -11.45
C ALA A 460 -4.47 19.58 -10.22
N THR A 461 -3.85 18.80 -9.32
CA THR A 461 -3.20 19.33 -8.11
C THR A 461 -1.94 20.11 -8.40
N PHE A 462 -1.18 19.71 -9.43
CA PHE A 462 -0.06 20.52 -9.91
C PHE A 462 -0.52 21.88 -10.46
N LEU A 463 -1.55 21.90 -11.31
CA LEU A 463 -2.11 23.15 -11.84
C LEU A 463 -2.67 24.04 -10.73
N ILE A 464 -3.39 23.47 -9.74
CA ILE A 464 -3.87 24.19 -8.56
C ILE A 464 -2.71 24.85 -7.80
N TRP A 465 -1.60 24.15 -7.61
CA TRP A 465 -0.41 24.75 -6.96
C TRP A 465 0.16 25.92 -7.76
N VAL A 466 0.23 25.82 -9.10
CA VAL A 466 0.70 26.95 -9.94
C VAL A 466 -0.27 28.12 -9.89
N LEU A 467 -1.58 27.86 -9.89
CA LEU A 467 -2.62 28.88 -9.73
C LEU A 467 -2.50 29.59 -8.38
N GLU A 468 -2.36 28.86 -7.27
CA GLU A 468 -2.13 29.45 -5.94
C GLU A 468 -0.80 30.22 -5.90
N TYR A 469 0.27 29.71 -6.51
CA TYR A 469 1.55 30.40 -6.62
C TYR A 469 1.42 31.72 -7.39
N ALA A 470 0.59 31.75 -8.43
CA ALA A 470 0.31 32.93 -9.24
C ALA A 470 -0.69 33.90 -8.57
N GLY A 471 -1.31 33.52 -7.45
CA GLY A 471 -2.16 34.39 -6.64
C GLY A 471 -3.67 34.10 -6.72
N ALA A 472 -4.10 33.04 -7.42
CA ALA A 472 -5.49 32.61 -7.40
C ALA A 472 -5.90 32.16 -6.00
N LYS A 473 -7.04 32.63 -5.51
CA LYS A 473 -7.50 32.38 -4.12
C LYS A 473 -8.61 31.34 -4.04
N ASN A 474 -9.40 31.19 -5.10
CA ASN A 474 -10.57 30.34 -5.12
C ASN A 474 -10.39 29.20 -6.12
N VAL A 475 -9.62 28.21 -5.69
CA VAL A 475 -9.30 27.02 -6.48
C VAL A 475 -9.84 25.77 -5.78
N SER A 476 -10.52 24.92 -6.54
CA SER A 476 -11.08 23.66 -6.05
C SER A 476 -10.69 22.51 -6.98
N TYR A 477 -10.57 21.32 -6.40
CA TYR A 477 -10.37 20.07 -7.11
C TYR A 477 -11.70 19.31 -7.21
N LEU A 478 -12.02 18.76 -8.39
CA LEU A 478 -13.16 17.85 -8.55
C LEU A 478 -12.76 16.44 -8.10
N ASN A 479 -13.29 16.00 -6.97
CA ASN A 479 -13.00 14.69 -6.39
C ASN A 479 -13.37 13.55 -7.35
N GLY A 480 -12.41 12.67 -7.65
CA GLY A 480 -12.58 11.54 -8.57
C GLY A 480 -12.54 11.91 -10.06
N GLY A 481 -12.36 13.19 -10.41
CA GLY A 481 -12.11 13.65 -11.77
C GLY A 481 -13.09 13.11 -12.82
N VAL A 482 -12.55 12.63 -13.94
CA VAL A 482 -13.34 12.05 -15.04
C VAL A 482 -14.09 10.78 -14.63
N GLU A 483 -13.55 9.98 -13.71
CA GLU A 483 -14.21 8.76 -13.25
C GLU A 483 -15.50 9.10 -12.50
N ALA A 484 -15.46 10.06 -11.59
CA ALA A 484 -16.65 10.53 -10.88
C ALA A 484 -17.70 11.11 -11.82
N LEU A 485 -17.28 11.83 -12.87
CA LEU A 485 -18.17 12.34 -13.92
C LEU A 485 -18.87 11.20 -14.67
N HIS A 486 -18.13 10.14 -15.01
CA HIS A 486 -18.66 8.94 -15.65
C HIS A 486 -19.67 8.21 -14.76
N GLU A 487 -19.30 7.93 -13.50
CA GLU A 487 -20.16 7.27 -12.51
C GLU A 487 -21.46 8.05 -12.26
N ALA A 488 -21.39 9.39 -12.29
CA ALA A 488 -22.54 10.27 -12.13
C ALA A 488 -23.34 10.52 -13.43
N GLY A 489 -23.00 9.82 -14.51
CA GLY A 489 -23.69 9.89 -15.80
C GLY A 489 -23.61 11.26 -16.48
N VAL A 490 -22.54 12.02 -16.26
CA VAL A 490 -22.35 13.32 -16.92
C VAL A 490 -22.05 13.10 -18.39
N HIS A 491 -22.79 13.79 -19.26
CA HIS A 491 -22.55 13.74 -20.70
C HIS A 491 -21.28 14.54 -21.03
N LEU A 492 -20.35 13.89 -21.75
CA LEU A 492 -19.13 14.53 -22.24
C LEU A 492 -19.29 14.89 -23.72
N VAL A 493 -18.89 16.11 -24.08
CA VAL A 493 -18.93 16.66 -25.44
C VAL A 493 -17.55 16.62 -26.08
N GLN A 494 -17.49 16.68 -27.40
CA GLN A 494 -16.23 16.68 -28.17
C GLN A 494 -15.93 18.04 -28.80
N GLU A 495 -16.94 18.88 -28.95
CA GLU A 495 -16.80 20.26 -29.39
C GLU A 495 -15.95 21.03 -28.40
N ALA A 496 -14.81 21.55 -28.87
CA ALA A 496 -13.90 22.33 -28.03
C ALA A 496 -14.61 23.58 -27.49
N THR A 497 -14.38 23.87 -26.21
CA THR A 497 -14.85 25.11 -25.61
C THR A 497 -13.97 26.26 -26.10
N GLU A 498 -14.57 27.28 -26.72
CA GLU A 498 -13.86 28.52 -27.07
C GLU A 498 -13.52 29.29 -25.79
N ALA A 499 -12.23 29.47 -25.53
CA ALA A 499 -11.75 30.30 -24.43
C ALA A 499 -11.81 31.78 -24.85
N GLU A 500 -12.58 32.59 -24.13
CA GLU A 500 -12.46 34.04 -24.22
C GLU A 500 -11.19 34.46 -23.48
N GLU A 501 -10.23 35.07 -24.18
CA GLU A 501 -8.99 35.55 -23.57
C GLU A 501 -9.30 36.46 -22.37
N ALA A 502 -8.61 36.18 -21.26
CA ALA A 502 -8.75 36.92 -20.01
C ALA A 502 -7.40 37.53 -19.62
N THR A 503 -7.43 38.54 -18.74
CA THR A 503 -6.20 39.05 -18.11
C THR A 503 -5.98 38.31 -16.79
N PHE A 504 -4.91 37.52 -16.70
CA PHE A 504 -4.50 36.91 -15.44
C PHE A 504 -3.51 37.84 -14.69
N SER A 505 -3.99 38.56 -13.67
CA SER A 505 -3.13 39.44 -12.85
C SER A 505 -2.33 38.66 -11.82
N VAL A 506 -1.06 38.38 -12.10
CA VAL A 506 -0.21 37.57 -11.20
C VAL A 506 0.21 38.35 -9.95
N THR A 507 -0.03 37.76 -8.78
CA THR A 507 0.55 38.17 -7.50
C THR A 507 1.24 36.99 -6.85
N LEU A 508 2.56 36.87 -7.05
CA LEU A 508 3.34 35.73 -6.59
C LEU A 508 3.17 35.47 -5.09
N GLN A 509 2.95 34.20 -4.74
CA GLN A 509 2.85 33.69 -3.37
C GLN A 509 4.11 32.88 -3.03
N PRO A 510 5.29 33.51 -2.81
CA PRO A 510 6.55 32.80 -2.61
C PRO A 510 6.55 31.84 -1.41
N GLN A 511 5.64 32.04 -0.45
CA GLN A 511 5.48 31.16 0.70
C GLN A 511 5.01 29.75 0.36
N VAL A 512 4.39 29.51 -0.81
CA VAL A 512 3.99 28.14 -1.23
C VAL A 512 5.12 27.38 -1.92
N LEU A 513 6.31 28.00 -2.03
CA LEU A 513 7.50 27.45 -2.67
C LEU A 513 8.67 27.41 -1.66
N ALA A 514 9.46 26.34 -1.71
CA ALA A 514 10.73 26.24 -0.99
C ALA A 514 11.88 26.07 -1.98
N SER A 515 12.92 26.89 -1.86
CA SER A 515 14.17 26.71 -2.61
C SER A 515 15.09 25.70 -1.92
N SER A 516 16.08 25.18 -2.65
CA SER A 516 17.11 24.33 -2.04
C SER A 516 17.85 25.07 -0.92
N GLU A 517 18.04 26.38 -1.06
CA GLU A 517 18.65 27.22 -0.02
C GLU A 517 17.78 27.28 1.25
N PHE A 518 16.46 27.41 1.11
CA PHE A 518 15.54 27.40 2.25
C PHE A 518 15.59 26.07 2.99
N ILE A 519 15.59 24.95 2.26
CA ILE A 519 15.71 23.61 2.84
C ILE A 519 17.05 23.46 3.56
N THR A 520 18.16 23.81 2.91
CA THR A 520 19.52 23.70 3.49
C THR A 520 19.64 24.44 4.83
N LYS A 521 19.01 25.62 4.95
CA LYS A 521 19.02 26.41 6.20
C LYS A 521 18.13 25.84 7.31
N ASN A 522 17.15 25.00 6.98
CA ASN A 522 16.10 24.58 7.89
C ASN A 522 16.01 23.07 8.11
N VAL A 523 16.82 22.27 7.43
CA VAL A 523 16.73 20.80 7.45
C VAL A 523 16.89 20.21 8.86
N ASP A 524 17.65 20.86 9.73
CA ASP A 524 17.85 20.45 11.13
C ASP A 524 16.80 21.06 12.10
N ASN A 525 15.89 21.89 11.62
CA ASN A 525 14.86 22.50 12.45
C ASN A 525 13.74 21.49 12.74
N ALA A 526 13.53 21.17 14.02
CA ALA A 526 12.49 20.21 14.45
C ALA A 526 11.04 20.60 14.07
N ARG A 527 10.81 21.87 13.70
CA ARG A 527 9.51 22.38 13.19
C ARG A 527 9.38 22.32 11.67
N VAL A 528 10.41 21.88 10.96
CA VAL A 528 10.39 21.72 9.50
C VAL A 528 10.48 20.24 9.19
N VAL A 529 9.65 19.78 8.26
CA VAL A 529 9.71 18.42 7.74
C VAL A 529 9.77 18.45 6.22
N VAL A 530 10.78 17.82 5.66
CA VAL A 530 10.87 17.58 4.22
C VAL A 530 10.24 16.22 3.94
N ALA A 531 9.09 16.20 3.29
CA ALA A 531 8.39 14.99 2.86
C ALA A 531 8.81 14.64 1.43
N ASP A 532 9.61 13.59 1.26
CA ASP A 532 10.00 13.05 -0.04
C ASP A 532 8.94 12.05 -0.54
N VAL A 533 8.22 12.44 -1.58
CA VAL A 533 7.04 11.72 -2.05
C VAL A 533 7.29 10.78 -3.22
N ARG A 534 8.57 10.54 -3.53
CA ARG A 534 8.99 9.55 -4.52
C ARG A 534 8.73 8.13 -4.01
N GLY A 535 8.76 7.18 -4.93
CA GLY A 535 8.81 5.76 -4.57
C GLY A 535 10.04 5.45 -3.73
N ILE A 536 9.89 4.53 -2.77
CA ILE A 536 10.92 4.26 -1.76
C ILE A 536 12.25 3.86 -2.35
N ALA A 537 12.26 3.08 -3.43
CA ALA A 537 13.51 2.69 -4.10
C ALA A 537 14.35 3.91 -4.50
N GLN A 538 13.70 5.02 -4.91
CA GLN A 538 14.41 6.25 -5.24
C GLN A 538 14.89 6.99 -3.99
N ALA A 539 14.02 7.13 -2.97
CA ALA A 539 14.37 7.80 -1.71
C ALA A 539 15.52 7.08 -0.98
N GLN A 540 15.51 5.75 -0.94
CA GLN A 540 16.57 4.92 -0.33
C GLN A 540 17.84 4.83 -1.17
N GLY A 541 17.85 5.37 -2.39
CA GLY A 541 19.01 5.33 -3.29
C GLY A 541 19.24 3.99 -3.98
N ILE A 542 18.26 3.08 -3.95
CA ILE A 542 18.29 1.79 -4.68
C ILE A 542 18.15 2.04 -6.19
N SER A 543 17.34 3.01 -6.58
CA SER A 543 17.17 3.46 -7.96
C SER A 543 17.22 4.99 -8.04
N LYS A 544 17.27 5.53 -9.26
CA LYS A 544 17.22 6.97 -9.49
C LYS A 544 16.36 7.29 -10.70
N HIS A 545 15.86 8.51 -10.74
CA HIS A 545 15.33 9.07 -11.99
C HIS A 545 16.45 9.15 -13.03
N GLU A 546 16.16 8.89 -14.30
CA GLU A 546 17.17 8.87 -15.36
C GLU A 546 18.01 10.16 -15.40
N LYS A 547 17.35 11.31 -15.27
CA LYS A 547 17.97 12.65 -15.25
C LYS A 547 18.63 13.05 -13.91
N ALA A 548 18.47 12.28 -12.83
CA ALA A 548 19.11 12.61 -11.55
C ALA A 548 20.62 12.26 -11.58
N ALA A 549 21.47 13.18 -11.12
CA ALA A 549 22.92 12.98 -11.06
C ALA A 549 23.33 11.86 -10.09
N ARG A 550 22.61 11.74 -8.96
CA ARG A 550 22.83 10.69 -7.94
C ARG A 550 21.52 10.17 -7.37
N ALA A 551 21.56 8.93 -6.87
CA ALA A 551 20.48 8.32 -6.10
C ALA A 551 20.53 8.80 -4.64
N GLY A 552 19.42 8.65 -3.90
CA GLY A 552 19.33 9.04 -2.48
C GLY A 552 18.19 10.03 -2.22
N HIS A 553 18.22 10.68 -1.05
CA HIS A 553 17.22 11.66 -0.59
C HIS A 553 17.87 12.86 0.09
N ILE A 554 17.08 13.91 0.35
CA ILE A 554 17.54 15.09 1.09
C ILE A 554 17.81 14.66 2.54
N PRO A 555 18.98 14.95 3.12
CA PRO A 555 19.27 14.56 4.50
C PRO A 555 18.13 14.96 5.46
N GLY A 556 17.74 14.07 6.38
CA GLY A 556 16.64 14.34 7.32
C GLY A 556 15.23 14.32 6.73
N SER A 557 15.06 14.13 5.41
CA SER A 557 13.73 14.00 4.81
C SER A 557 13.03 12.71 5.24
N VAL A 558 11.72 12.80 5.40
CA VAL A 558 10.83 11.67 5.65
C VAL A 558 10.35 11.13 4.30
N SER A 559 10.52 9.83 4.05
CA SER A 559 9.95 9.19 2.85
C SER A 559 8.45 8.98 3.06
N LEU A 560 7.63 9.68 2.26
CA LEU A 560 6.17 9.66 2.28
C LEU A 560 5.67 9.40 0.85
N PRO A 561 5.75 8.16 0.33
CA PRO A 561 5.38 7.88 -1.05
C PRO A 561 3.97 8.40 -1.38
N ILE A 562 3.79 8.99 -2.56
CA ILE A 562 2.55 9.71 -2.90
C ILE A 562 1.27 8.85 -2.75
N GLY A 563 1.36 7.52 -2.95
CA GLY A 563 0.24 6.59 -2.73
C GLY A 563 -0.26 6.50 -1.28
N ALA A 564 0.52 6.98 -0.31
CA ALA A 564 0.04 7.16 1.06
C ALA A 564 -1.01 8.27 1.17
N LEU A 565 -0.97 9.30 0.30
CA LEU A 565 -1.81 10.50 0.39
C LEU A 565 -3.02 10.49 -0.56
N LEU A 566 -2.93 9.84 -1.72
CA LEU A 566 -4.00 9.80 -2.72
C LEU A 566 -4.68 8.42 -2.79
N MET A 567 -5.97 8.37 -3.12
CA MET A 567 -6.61 7.13 -3.54
C MET A 567 -6.33 6.85 -5.01
N GLU A 568 -6.68 5.64 -5.45
CA GLU A 568 -6.72 5.32 -6.88
C GLU A 568 -7.80 6.16 -7.58
N ASN A 569 -7.57 6.49 -8.86
CA ASN A 569 -8.53 7.19 -9.74
C ASN A 569 -8.95 8.61 -9.28
N GLY A 570 -8.04 9.36 -8.64
CA GLY A 570 -8.26 10.78 -8.34
C GLY A 570 -9.16 11.05 -7.13
N TYR A 571 -9.57 10.03 -6.37
CA TYR A 571 -10.31 10.25 -5.14
C TYR A 571 -9.39 10.69 -3.98
N VAL A 572 -9.85 11.64 -3.16
CA VAL A 572 -9.12 12.11 -1.98
C VAL A 572 -9.48 11.25 -0.77
N LYS A 573 -8.48 10.69 -0.08
CA LYS A 573 -8.67 9.88 1.14
C LYS A 573 -9.39 10.67 2.23
N GLU A 574 -10.06 9.95 3.14
CA GLU A 574 -10.77 10.55 4.26
C GLU A 574 -9.84 11.43 5.13
N PRO A 575 -10.18 12.69 5.41
CA PRO A 575 -9.29 13.62 6.11
C PRO A 575 -8.84 13.13 7.49
N LYS A 576 -9.75 12.48 8.24
CA LYS A 576 -9.46 11.94 9.57
C LYS A 576 -8.39 10.85 9.48
N GLU A 577 -8.47 9.99 8.46
CA GLU A 577 -7.51 8.90 8.23
C GLU A 577 -6.16 9.45 7.82
N LEU A 578 -6.14 10.43 6.91
CA LEU A 578 -4.90 11.10 6.48
C LEU A 578 -4.19 11.82 7.63
N LEU A 579 -4.91 12.67 8.37
CA LEU A 579 -4.35 13.40 9.52
C LEU A 579 -3.77 12.45 10.56
N TRP A 580 -4.50 11.37 10.83
CA TRP A 580 -4.04 10.37 11.76
C TRP A 580 -2.79 9.67 11.24
N MET A 581 -2.77 9.19 9.99
CA MET A 581 -1.63 8.51 9.36
C MET A 581 -0.39 9.40 9.24
N LEU A 582 -0.53 10.69 8.89
CA LEU A 582 0.55 11.68 8.85
C LEU A 582 1.20 11.88 10.21
N LYS A 583 0.39 12.06 11.25
CA LYS A 583 0.88 12.13 12.63
C LYS A 583 1.49 10.80 13.06
N ALA A 584 0.81 9.71 12.74
CA ALA A 584 1.06 8.38 13.27
C ALA A 584 2.36 7.77 12.75
N ASN A 585 2.53 7.81 11.43
CA ASN A 585 3.61 7.17 10.75
C ASN A 585 4.74 8.13 10.48
N TYR A 586 4.45 9.41 10.20
CA TYR A 586 5.46 10.31 9.64
C TYR A 586 5.87 11.44 10.60
N ASN A 587 5.22 11.53 11.78
CA ASN A 587 5.39 12.64 12.72
C ASN A 587 5.19 14.01 12.02
N ILE A 588 4.25 14.07 11.08
CA ILE A 588 3.88 15.29 10.36
C ILE A 588 2.59 15.80 10.99
N THR A 589 2.65 17.01 11.56
CA THR A 589 1.56 17.62 12.32
C THR A 589 1.35 19.07 11.87
N PRO A 590 0.12 19.63 11.99
CA PRO A 590 -0.19 20.97 11.49
C PRO A 590 0.63 22.12 12.11
N ASP A 591 1.33 21.90 13.23
CA ASP A 591 2.23 22.88 13.84
C ASP A 591 3.61 22.98 13.17
N LYS A 592 3.89 22.14 12.16
CA LYS A 592 5.15 22.13 11.40
C LYS A 592 5.01 22.78 10.03
N THR A 593 6.10 23.36 9.55
CA THR A 593 6.25 23.71 8.14
C THR A 593 6.55 22.44 7.35
N VAL A 594 5.70 22.11 6.37
CA VAL A 594 5.84 20.91 5.55
C VAL A 594 6.37 21.29 4.17
N ILE A 595 7.53 20.76 3.80
CA ILE A 595 8.12 20.94 2.48
C ILE A 595 7.98 19.63 1.72
N THR A 596 7.28 19.64 0.60
CA THR A 596 7.10 18.46 -0.25
C THR A 596 8.14 18.45 -1.36
N THR A 597 8.73 17.29 -1.66
CA THR A 597 9.74 17.14 -2.71
C THR A 597 9.55 15.84 -3.47
N CYS A 598 9.83 15.85 -4.78
CA CYS A 598 9.87 14.63 -5.58
C CYS A 598 11.09 14.63 -6.52
N ASN A 599 10.95 14.15 -7.77
CA ASN A 599 12.02 14.28 -8.78
C ASN A 599 12.02 15.66 -9.45
N THR A 600 10.85 16.22 -9.77
CA THR A 600 10.67 17.40 -10.64
C THR A 600 9.51 18.32 -10.21
N GLY A 601 9.12 18.30 -8.94
CA GLY A 601 8.07 19.16 -8.38
C GLY A 601 6.62 18.68 -8.60
N GLN A 602 6.34 17.82 -9.59
CA GLN A 602 4.95 17.44 -9.91
C GLN A 602 4.25 16.69 -8.76
N LEU A 603 4.75 15.50 -8.38
CA LEU A 603 4.17 14.74 -7.26
C LEU A 603 4.24 15.50 -5.93
N ALA A 604 5.18 16.44 -5.79
CA ALA A 604 5.26 17.29 -4.61
C ALA A 604 4.05 18.22 -4.51
N ALA A 605 3.57 18.77 -5.64
CA ALA A 605 2.36 19.57 -5.68
C ALA A 605 1.10 18.77 -5.26
N ASP A 606 1.04 17.48 -5.61
CA ASP A 606 -0.04 16.58 -5.17
C ASP A 606 -0.09 16.47 -3.65
N ALA A 607 1.07 16.21 -3.04
CA ALA A 607 1.18 16.14 -1.59
C ALA A 607 0.89 17.51 -0.94
N TYR A 608 1.37 18.59 -1.55
CA TYR A 608 1.09 19.96 -1.11
C TYR A 608 -0.42 20.21 -1.07
N PHE A 609 -1.17 19.86 -2.12
CA PHE A 609 -2.61 20.00 -2.16
C PHE A 609 -3.29 19.22 -1.03
N ILE A 610 -2.86 17.97 -0.77
CA ILE A 610 -3.40 17.18 0.34
C ILE A 610 -3.14 17.83 1.69
N PHE A 611 -1.92 18.28 1.99
CA PHE A 611 -1.66 18.97 3.26
C PHE A 611 -2.49 20.25 3.41
N ARG A 612 -2.67 21.01 2.32
CA ARG A 612 -3.53 22.21 2.29
C ARG A 612 -4.99 21.87 2.57
N TYR A 613 -5.52 20.85 1.89
CA TYR A 613 -6.86 20.32 2.11
C TYR A 613 -7.09 19.89 3.57
N LEU A 614 -6.09 19.26 4.20
CA LEU A 614 -6.13 18.86 5.61
C LEU A 614 -5.97 20.04 6.60
N GLY A 615 -5.81 21.27 6.10
CA GLY A 615 -5.74 22.47 6.92
C GLY A 615 -4.35 22.82 7.42
N PHE A 616 -3.27 22.23 6.89
CA PHE A 616 -1.92 22.60 7.27
C PHE A 616 -1.64 24.06 6.89
N PRO A 617 -1.16 24.90 7.82
CA PRO A 617 -1.05 26.34 7.62
C PRO A 617 0.17 26.75 6.78
N ASP A 618 1.29 26.01 6.87
CA ASP A 618 2.54 26.30 6.15
C ASP A 618 3.01 25.04 5.40
N VAL A 619 2.68 24.99 4.12
CA VAL A 619 3.02 23.89 3.21
C VAL A 619 3.71 24.50 2.00
N ARG A 620 4.78 23.88 1.52
CA ARG A 620 5.59 24.40 0.41
C ARG A 620 5.97 23.29 -0.55
N VAL A 621 6.07 23.62 -1.84
CA VAL A 621 6.62 22.73 -2.85
C VAL A 621 8.08 23.07 -3.10
N HIS A 622 8.95 22.06 -3.03
CA HIS A 622 10.32 22.14 -3.48
C HIS A 622 10.37 22.04 -5.01
N ASN A 623 10.24 23.18 -5.68
CA ASN A 623 10.17 23.29 -7.14
C ASN A 623 11.39 22.68 -7.85
N GLU A 624 12.59 22.93 -7.30
CA GLU A 624 13.85 22.37 -7.81
C GLU A 624 13.87 20.82 -7.70
N SER A 625 13.30 20.29 -6.62
CA SER A 625 13.16 18.84 -6.35
C SER A 625 14.49 18.07 -6.46
N TRP A 626 14.43 16.73 -6.42
CA TRP A 626 15.64 15.91 -6.34
C TRP A 626 16.58 16.07 -7.53
N VAL A 627 16.07 16.21 -8.76
CA VAL A 627 16.91 16.29 -9.96
C VAL A 627 17.88 17.46 -9.87
N ASN A 628 17.40 18.64 -9.47
CA ASN A 628 18.27 19.82 -9.30
C ASN A 628 19.05 19.77 -7.98
N TRP A 629 18.43 19.35 -6.87
CA TRP A 629 19.09 19.23 -5.56
C TRP A 629 20.33 18.33 -5.61
N CYS A 630 20.21 17.18 -6.29
CA CYS A 630 21.27 16.19 -6.33
C CYS A 630 22.47 16.63 -7.19
N ALA A 631 22.32 17.71 -7.97
CA ALA A 631 23.37 18.33 -8.76
C ALA A 631 24.15 19.41 -7.97
N ILE A 632 23.63 19.87 -6.83
CA ILE A 632 24.32 20.79 -5.92
C ILE A 632 25.53 20.05 -5.32
N LYS A 633 26.71 20.67 -5.43
CA LYS A 633 27.99 20.11 -5.00
C LYS A 633 28.11 20.02 -3.49
#